data_AF-Q315B4-F1
#
_entry.id   AF-Q315B4-F1
#
_cell.length_a   1.000
_cell.length_b   1.000
_cell.length_c   1.000
_cell.angle_alpha   90.00
_cell.angle_beta   90.00
_cell.angle_gamma   90.00
#
_symmetry.space_group_name_H-M   'P 1'
#
loop_
_entity.id
_entity.type
_entity.pdbx_description
1 polymer ?
#
loop_
_entity_poly.entity_id
_entity_poly.type
_entity_poly.pdbx_seq_one_letter_code
_entity_poly.pdbx_strand_id
1 'polypeptide(L)'
;MTQQFAMVIDSARCIDCKACVVSCKVANNVPAGFSRNWIKADGPVVKAGKGPFGHFQPGACMHCESPTCVEACPTGATWKDRETGIVEIDPALCIGCGNCIPACPYGARFRNPQRRIADKCNYCPERRAAGLPPACVDTCPTKARVFGDILNPETEAARLLTRNSGHVTQLIHEKSNTAPHMYYVGGTAPAGWMHEAKAPASMRALTGVVAPGVKGLVALSGLGVLVMLGRQLLDSRKSGDGGHDRPHASGSNASGSSASGSNASGSNTSGTQHSAPADTEDSRE
;
A
#
# COMPACT_ATOMS: atom_id res chain seq x y z
N MET A 1 12.77 14.74 -10.33
CA MET A 1 11.49 15.46 -10.03
C MET A 1 10.45 14.39 -9.75
N THR A 2 9.72 14.50 -8.65
CA THR A 2 8.64 13.56 -8.30
C THR A 2 7.40 13.86 -9.14
N GLN A 3 6.84 12.83 -9.78
CA GLN A 3 5.62 12.88 -10.59
C GLN A 3 4.48 12.15 -9.85
N GLN A 4 3.24 12.50 -10.15
CA GLN A 4 2.07 11.73 -9.72
C GLN A 4 1.20 11.43 -10.93
N PHE A 5 1.35 10.23 -11.49
CA PHE A 5 0.49 9.82 -12.59
C PHE A 5 -0.93 9.51 -12.11
N ALA A 6 -1.90 9.98 -12.88
CA ALA A 6 -3.30 9.65 -12.67
C ALA A 6 -4.03 9.45 -13.99
N MET A 7 -5.20 8.82 -13.89
CA MET A 7 -6.18 8.75 -14.96
C MET A 7 -7.30 9.74 -14.63
N VAL A 8 -7.62 10.64 -15.56
CA VAL A 8 -8.76 11.55 -15.49
C VAL A 8 -9.78 11.08 -16.54
N ILE A 9 -11.01 10.83 -16.09
CA ILE A 9 -12.05 10.20 -16.90
C ILE A 9 -13.26 11.13 -16.98
N ASP A 10 -13.62 11.51 -18.20
CA ASP A 10 -14.91 12.15 -18.48
C ASP A 10 -15.95 11.05 -18.76
N SER A 11 -16.68 10.66 -17.71
CA SER A 11 -17.69 9.60 -17.81
C SER A 11 -18.86 10.00 -18.73
N ALA A 12 -19.15 11.29 -18.87
CA ALA A 12 -20.22 11.77 -19.74
C ALA A 12 -19.90 11.56 -21.24
N ARG A 13 -18.61 11.45 -21.59
CA ARG A 13 -18.15 11.14 -22.95
C ARG A 13 -18.03 9.64 -23.22
N CYS A 14 -18.19 8.78 -22.22
CA CYS A 14 -18.12 7.35 -22.43
C CYS A 14 -19.37 6.86 -23.17
N ILE A 15 -19.19 5.97 -24.15
CA ILE A 15 -20.26 5.35 -24.95
C ILE A 15 -20.28 3.82 -24.83
N ASP A 16 -19.57 3.29 -23.84
CA ASP A 16 -19.44 1.86 -23.57
C ASP A 16 -19.03 0.95 -24.75
N CYS A 17 -18.30 1.47 -25.74
CA CYS A 17 -17.86 0.72 -26.92
C CYS A 17 -16.88 -0.44 -26.62
N LYS A 18 -16.44 -0.60 -25.36
CA LYS A 18 -15.45 -1.58 -24.89
C LYS A 18 -14.07 -1.55 -25.60
N ALA A 19 -13.80 -0.59 -26.49
CA ALA A 19 -12.50 -0.48 -27.17
C ALA A 19 -11.32 -0.40 -26.19
N CYS A 20 -11.47 0.38 -25.12
CA CYS A 20 -10.44 0.48 -24.08
C CYS A 20 -10.17 -0.85 -23.35
N VAL A 21 -11.17 -1.73 -23.25
CA VAL A 21 -11.04 -3.06 -22.65
C VAL A 21 -10.27 -3.98 -23.58
N VAL A 22 -10.70 -4.07 -24.85
CA VAL A 22 -10.06 -4.92 -25.86
C VAL A 22 -8.61 -4.52 -26.09
N SER A 23 -8.35 -3.23 -26.31
CA SER A 23 -6.99 -2.71 -26.53
C SER A 23 -6.07 -2.99 -25.34
N CYS A 24 -6.56 -2.84 -24.11
CA CYS A 24 -5.77 -3.17 -22.92
C CYS A 24 -5.41 -4.65 -22.86
N LYS A 25 -6.34 -5.55 -23.22
CA LYS A 25 -6.07 -6.99 -23.26
C LYS A 25 -5.00 -7.33 -24.28
N VAL A 26 -5.10 -6.81 -25.50
CA VAL A 26 -4.14 -7.04 -26.57
C VAL A 26 -2.76 -6.49 -26.19
N ALA A 27 -2.68 -5.23 -25.78
CA ALA A 27 -1.41 -4.58 -25.47
C ALA A 27 -0.66 -5.16 -24.27
N ASN A 28 -1.33 -5.97 -23.43
CA ASN A 28 -0.75 -6.52 -22.21
C ASN A 28 -0.85 -8.04 -22.12
N ASN A 29 -1.23 -8.72 -23.21
CA ASN A 29 -1.45 -10.17 -23.26
C ASN A 29 -2.32 -10.68 -22.10
N VAL A 30 -3.43 -9.98 -21.83
CA VAL A 30 -4.32 -10.35 -20.72
C VAL A 30 -5.10 -11.62 -21.08
N PRO A 31 -5.10 -12.63 -20.20
CA PRO A 31 -5.77 -13.91 -20.44
C PRO A 31 -7.28 -13.81 -20.68
N ALA A 32 -7.82 -14.76 -21.44
CA ALA A 32 -9.26 -14.91 -21.64
C ALA A 32 -10.00 -15.03 -20.29
N GLY A 33 -11.16 -14.38 -20.18
CA GLY A 33 -11.94 -14.30 -18.93
C GLY A 33 -11.46 -13.22 -17.93
N PHE A 34 -10.30 -12.59 -18.15
CA PHE A 34 -9.76 -11.55 -17.26
C PHE A 34 -9.69 -10.19 -17.96
N SER A 35 -9.57 -9.12 -17.16
CA SER A 35 -9.40 -7.75 -17.65
C SER A 35 -8.67 -6.88 -16.63
N ARG A 36 -7.83 -5.95 -17.10
CA ARG A 36 -7.14 -4.95 -16.26
C ARG A 36 -7.94 -3.66 -16.06
N ASN A 37 -8.99 -3.46 -16.86
CA ASN A 37 -9.92 -2.33 -16.80
C ASN A 37 -11.37 -2.80 -17.07
N TRP A 38 -12.33 -1.91 -16.84
CA TRP A 38 -13.75 -2.21 -17.00
C TRP A 38 -14.52 -0.97 -17.45
N ILE A 39 -15.78 -1.18 -17.79
CA ILE A 39 -16.80 -0.14 -17.85
C ILE A 39 -18.01 -0.68 -17.11
N LYS A 40 -18.36 -0.02 -16.00
CA LYS A 40 -19.58 -0.29 -15.24
C LYS A 40 -20.69 0.59 -15.79
N ALA A 41 -21.91 0.12 -15.73
CA ALA A 41 -23.08 0.87 -16.14
C ALA A 41 -24.16 0.71 -15.07
N ASP A 42 -25.00 1.73 -14.90
CA ASP A 42 -26.35 1.50 -14.43
C ASP A 42 -27.26 1.14 -15.61
N GLY A 43 -28.35 0.42 -15.33
CA GLY A 43 -29.35 0.12 -16.36
C GLY A 43 -29.99 1.39 -16.92
N PRO A 44 -30.78 1.30 -18.00
CA PRO A 44 -31.47 2.46 -18.53
C PRO A 44 -32.34 3.10 -17.43
N VAL A 45 -31.96 4.30 -17.01
CA VAL A 45 -32.71 5.12 -16.09
C VAL A 45 -33.81 5.80 -16.88
N VAL A 46 -35.05 5.36 -16.67
CA VAL A 46 -36.23 6.02 -17.21
C VAL A 46 -36.67 7.08 -16.20
N LYS A 47 -36.54 8.36 -16.54
CA LYS A 47 -37.11 9.47 -15.75
C LYS A 47 -38.33 10.00 -16.47
N ALA A 48 -39.41 10.27 -15.74
CA ALA A 48 -40.61 10.87 -16.31
C ALA A 48 -40.26 12.17 -17.07
N GLY A 49 -40.69 12.27 -18.34
CA GLY A 49 -40.40 13.41 -19.21
C GLY A 49 -39.01 13.43 -19.84
N LYS A 50 -38.16 12.41 -19.62
CA LYS A 50 -36.89 12.21 -20.34
C LYS A 50 -36.83 10.81 -20.94
N GLY A 51 -36.26 10.68 -22.14
CA GLY A 51 -35.96 9.37 -22.72
C GLY A 51 -35.01 8.54 -21.83
N PRO A 52 -34.91 7.22 -22.03
CA PRO A 52 -34.00 6.39 -21.26
C PRO A 52 -32.55 6.89 -21.44
N PHE A 53 -31.83 7.06 -20.34
CA PHE A 53 -30.40 7.36 -20.34
C PHE A 53 -29.68 6.44 -19.37
N GLY A 54 -28.40 6.17 -19.62
CA GLY A 54 -27.54 5.38 -18.74
C GLY A 54 -26.24 6.10 -18.49
N HIS A 55 -25.60 5.78 -17.37
CA HIS A 55 -24.28 6.24 -17.03
C HIS A 55 -23.27 5.13 -17.27
N PHE A 56 -22.13 5.52 -17.83
CA PHE A 56 -21.02 4.61 -18.03
C PHE A 56 -19.82 5.09 -17.23
N GLN A 57 -19.25 4.20 -16.43
CA GLN A 57 -18.11 4.45 -15.57
C GLN A 57 -16.96 3.53 -15.96
N PRO A 58 -16.10 3.99 -16.90
CA PRO A 58 -14.84 3.34 -17.18
C PRO A 58 -13.94 3.36 -15.95
N GLY A 59 -13.35 2.24 -15.57
CA GLY A 59 -12.40 2.18 -14.46
C GLY A 59 -11.26 1.21 -14.75
N ALA A 60 -10.27 1.18 -13.86
CA ALA A 60 -9.13 0.26 -13.84
C ALA A 60 -8.54 0.24 -12.41
N CYS A 61 -7.32 -0.28 -12.22
CA CYS A 61 -6.60 -0.01 -10.97
C CYS A 61 -6.54 1.49 -10.72
N MET A 62 -6.94 1.90 -9.52
CA MET A 62 -7.04 3.32 -9.17
C MET A 62 -5.70 3.95 -8.76
N HIS A 63 -4.63 3.14 -8.68
CA HIS A 63 -3.29 3.57 -8.22
C HIS A 63 -3.36 4.46 -6.98
N CYS A 64 -3.92 3.92 -5.91
CA CYS A 64 -4.26 4.63 -4.68
C CYS A 64 -3.07 5.31 -3.99
N GLU A 65 -3.33 6.42 -3.30
CA GLU A 65 -2.37 7.08 -2.41
C GLU A 65 -2.03 6.15 -1.23
N SER A 66 -3.06 5.58 -0.61
CA SER A 66 -2.98 4.61 0.49
C SER A 66 -3.46 3.23 0.02
N PRO A 67 -2.60 2.46 -0.70
CA PRO A 67 -3.01 1.20 -1.31
C PRO A 67 -3.07 0.06 -0.29
N THR A 68 -4.28 -0.30 0.14
CA THR A 68 -4.56 -1.49 0.99
C THR A 68 -3.99 -2.80 0.46
N CYS A 69 -3.80 -2.89 -0.86
CA CYS A 69 -3.19 -4.05 -1.51
C CYS A 69 -1.68 -4.18 -1.28
N VAL A 70 -0.97 -3.06 -1.01
CA VAL A 70 0.44 -3.05 -0.57
C VAL A 70 0.53 -3.56 0.85
N GLU A 71 -0.32 -3.06 1.75
CA GLU A 71 -0.39 -3.51 3.14
C GLU A 71 -0.70 -5.00 3.27
N ALA A 72 -1.53 -5.55 2.37
CA ALA A 72 -1.90 -6.96 2.37
C ALA A 72 -0.80 -7.90 1.82
N CYS A 73 0.27 -7.38 1.21
CA CYS A 73 1.28 -8.19 0.53
C CYS A 73 2.38 -8.65 1.51
N PRO A 74 2.53 -9.96 1.78
CA PRO A 74 3.50 -10.44 2.76
C PRO A 74 4.94 -10.43 2.25
N THR A 75 5.16 -10.42 0.93
CA THR A 75 6.50 -10.49 0.32
C THR A 75 7.03 -9.13 -0.13
N GLY A 76 6.26 -8.05 0.01
CA GLY A 76 6.62 -6.75 -0.55
C GLY A 76 6.54 -6.68 -2.08
N ALA A 77 6.00 -7.70 -2.75
CA ALA A 77 5.93 -7.75 -4.22
C ALA A 77 5.09 -6.63 -4.83
N THR A 78 4.13 -6.05 -4.12
CA THR A 78 3.39 -4.88 -4.60
C THR A 78 3.76 -3.68 -3.75
N TRP A 79 4.11 -2.58 -4.40
CA TRP A 79 4.64 -1.38 -3.77
C TRP A 79 4.12 -0.15 -4.52
N LYS A 80 4.16 1.03 -3.89
CA LYS A 80 3.86 2.30 -4.54
C LYS A 80 5.18 2.97 -4.91
N ASP A 81 5.36 3.24 -6.19
CA ASP A 81 6.48 4.03 -6.66
C ASP A 81 6.34 5.47 -6.20
N ARG A 82 7.35 5.97 -5.47
CA ARG A 82 7.37 7.32 -4.91
C ARG A 82 7.71 8.36 -5.96
N GLU A 83 8.37 7.97 -7.05
CA GLU A 83 8.74 8.90 -8.12
C GLU A 83 7.61 9.11 -9.11
N THR A 84 6.74 8.11 -9.29
CA THR A 84 5.67 8.14 -10.30
C THR A 84 4.26 8.07 -9.72
N GLY A 85 4.13 7.67 -8.46
CA GLY A 85 2.85 7.42 -7.80
C GLY A 85 2.15 6.13 -8.24
N ILE A 86 2.78 5.34 -9.11
CA ILE A 86 2.20 4.14 -9.68
C ILE A 86 2.38 2.98 -8.69
N VAL A 87 1.27 2.40 -8.24
CA VAL A 87 1.30 1.10 -7.55
C VAL A 87 1.74 0.03 -8.53
N GLU A 88 2.84 -0.67 -8.28
CA GLU A 88 3.44 -1.68 -9.14
C GLU A 88 3.38 -3.10 -8.54
N ILE A 89 3.72 -4.10 -9.34
CA ILE A 89 3.92 -5.49 -8.90
C ILE A 89 5.25 -5.98 -9.46
N ASP A 90 6.18 -6.32 -8.58
CA ASP A 90 7.39 -7.06 -8.89
C ASP A 90 7.04 -8.56 -9.07
N PRO A 91 7.20 -9.11 -10.28
CA PRO A 91 6.89 -10.49 -10.53
C PRO A 91 7.88 -11.48 -9.91
N ALA A 92 9.12 -11.08 -9.61
CA ALA A 92 10.13 -11.94 -8.98
C ALA A 92 9.80 -12.22 -7.50
N LEU A 93 9.20 -11.24 -6.81
CA LEU A 93 8.81 -11.36 -5.40
C LEU A 93 7.40 -11.91 -5.20
N CYS A 94 6.57 -11.98 -6.26
CA CYS A 94 5.17 -12.33 -6.13
C CYS A 94 4.98 -13.85 -6.02
N ILE A 95 4.65 -14.34 -4.83
CA ILE A 95 4.36 -15.76 -4.57
C ILE A 95 2.95 -16.20 -4.97
N GLY A 96 2.14 -15.32 -5.56
CA GLY A 96 0.81 -15.67 -6.06
C GLY A 96 -0.24 -16.04 -4.99
N CYS A 97 -0.06 -15.61 -3.73
CA CYS A 97 -0.93 -15.92 -2.60
C CYS A 97 -2.35 -15.32 -2.70
N GLY A 98 -2.54 -14.27 -3.50
CA GLY A 98 -3.84 -13.67 -3.76
C GLY A 98 -4.37 -12.73 -2.67
N ASN A 99 -3.65 -12.52 -1.57
CA ASN A 99 -4.05 -11.61 -0.47
C ASN A 99 -4.43 -10.20 -0.93
N CYS A 100 -3.75 -9.68 -1.96
CA CYS A 100 -4.00 -8.34 -2.49
C CYS A 100 -5.33 -8.22 -3.27
N ILE A 101 -5.96 -9.34 -3.66
CA ILE A 101 -7.21 -9.36 -4.45
C ILE A 101 -8.39 -8.89 -3.60
N PRO A 102 -8.76 -9.56 -2.49
CA PRO A 102 -9.85 -9.11 -1.64
C PRO A 102 -9.50 -7.86 -0.82
N ALA A 103 -8.22 -7.49 -0.74
CA ALA A 103 -7.78 -6.24 -0.13
C ALA A 103 -8.08 -5.01 -1.01
N CYS A 104 -8.29 -5.16 -2.32
CA CYS A 104 -8.54 -4.05 -3.23
C CYS A 104 -10.04 -3.69 -3.27
N PRO A 105 -10.48 -2.52 -2.76
CA PRO A 105 -11.90 -2.14 -2.70
C PRO A 105 -12.59 -2.09 -4.07
N TYR A 106 -11.80 -1.96 -5.12
CA TYR A 106 -12.24 -1.76 -6.49
C TYR A 106 -12.30 -3.06 -7.30
N GLY A 107 -11.85 -4.20 -6.74
CA GLY A 107 -11.77 -5.47 -7.47
C GLY A 107 -10.85 -5.40 -8.70
N ALA A 108 -9.83 -4.53 -8.66
CA ALA A 108 -8.97 -4.23 -9.81
C ALA A 108 -7.80 -5.21 -9.99
N ARG A 109 -7.75 -6.27 -9.18
CA ARG A 109 -6.68 -7.26 -9.15
C ARG A 109 -7.26 -8.64 -9.39
N PHE A 110 -6.55 -9.47 -10.12
CA PHE A 110 -6.86 -10.89 -10.30
C PHE A 110 -5.57 -11.72 -10.26
N ARG A 111 -5.70 -13.04 -10.14
CA ARG A 111 -4.56 -13.96 -10.26
C ARG A 111 -4.46 -14.41 -11.71
N ASN A 112 -3.38 -14.03 -12.39
CA ASN A 112 -3.14 -14.41 -13.77
C ASN A 112 -2.97 -15.95 -13.86
N PRO A 113 -3.81 -16.67 -14.62
CA PRO A 113 -3.79 -18.13 -14.61
C PRO A 113 -2.52 -18.72 -15.24
N GLN A 114 -1.91 -18.05 -16.21
CA GLN A 114 -0.67 -18.49 -16.88
C GLN A 114 0.55 -18.19 -16.02
N ARG A 115 0.69 -16.93 -15.57
CA ARG A 115 1.86 -16.48 -14.79
C ARG A 115 1.79 -16.88 -13.32
N ARG A 116 0.62 -17.30 -12.83
CA ARG A 116 0.36 -17.73 -11.44
C ARG A 116 0.64 -16.64 -10.37
N ILE A 117 0.79 -15.39 -10.77
CA ILE A 117 0.98 -14.22 -9.90
C ILE A 117 -0.22 -13.25 -9.96
N ALA A 118 -0.23 -12.25 -9.09
CA ALA A 118 -1.22 -11.18 -9.15
C ALA A 118 -1.01 -10.27 -10.38
N ASP A 119 -2.10 -9.77 -10.95
CA ASP A 119 -2.11 -8.94 -12.16
C ASP A 119 -3.17 -7.83 -12.03
N LYS A 120 -2.92 -6.68 -12.65
CA LYS A 120 -3.73 -5.45 -12.64
C LYS A 120 -3.22 -4.45 -13.69
N CYS A 121 -3.94 -3.35 -13.86
CA CYS A 121 -3.43 -2.18 -14.58
C CYS A 121 -2.13 -1.63 -13.93
N ASN A 122 -1.16 -1.30 -14.78
CA ASN A 122 0.14 -0.69 -14.46
C ASN A 122 0.43 0.56 -15.34
N TYR A 123 -0.62 1.12 -15.95
CA TYR A 123 -0.54 2.23 -16.91
C TYR A 123 0.39 1.99 -18.11
N CYS A 124 0.61 0.74 -18.55
CA CYS A 124 1.38 0.39 -19.76
C CYS A 124 2.83 0.95 -19.76
N PRO A 125 3.71 0.50 -18.85
CA PRO A 125 5.07 1.04 -18.69
C PRO A 125 5.89 1.00 -19.99
N GLU A 126 5.82 -0.11 -20.74
CA GLU A 126 6.52 -0.25 -22.04
C GLU A 126 6.10 0.82 -23.05
N ARG A 127 4.80 1.14 -23.11
CA ARG A 127 4.30 2.20 -23.98
C ARG A 127 4.78 3.58 -23.51
N ARG A 128 4.73 3.85 -22.21
CA ARG A 128 5.22 5.13 -21.65
C ARG A 128 6.71 5.32 -21.92
N ALA A 129 7.51 4.27 -21.80
CA ALA A 129 8.93 4.31 -22.11
C ALA A 129 9.20 4.67 -23.59
N ALA A 130 8.30 4.27 -24.50
CA ALA A 130 8.33 4.65 -25.91
C ALA A 130 7.68 6.02 -26.22
N GLY A 131 7.32 6.82 -25.21
CA GLY A 131 6.63 8.10 -25.39
C GLY A 131 5.17 7.99 -25.82
N LEU A 132 4.58 6.80 -25.77
CA LEU A 132 3.20 6.54 -26.16
C LEU A 132 2.27 6.55 -24.93
N PRO A 133 1.01 7.02 -25.08
CA PRO A 133 0.03 6.93 -24.01
C PRO A 133 -0.38 5.47 -23.74
N PRO A 134 -0.97 5.18 -22.56
CA PRO A 134 -1.55 3.88 -22.28
C PRO A 134 -2.55 3.45 -23.38
N ALA A 135 -2.56 2.15 -23.71
CA ALA A 135 -3.36 1.63 -24.83
C ALA A 135 -4.86 1.99 -24.73
N CYS A 136 -5.40 1.98 -23.50
CA CYS A 136 -6.79 2.33 -23.24
C CYS A 136 -7.14 3.81 -23.45
N VAL A 137 -6.14 4.70 -23.36
CA VAL A 137 -6.27 6.15 -23.63
C VAL A 137 -6.17 6.40 -25.13
N ASP A 138 -5.18 5.79 -25.76
CA ASP A 138 -4.92 5.91 -27.19
C ASP A 138 -6.15 5.54 -28.04
N THR A 139 -6.70 4.35 -27.77
CA THR A 139 -7.81 3.76 -28.52
C THR A 139 -9.17 4.45 -28.30
N CYS A 140 -9.31 5.31 -27.29
CA CYS A 140 -10.62 5.81 -26.89
C CYS A 140 -11.17 6.78 -27.96
N PRO A 141 -12.25 6.44 -28.68
CA PRO A 141 -12.73 7.26 -29.80
C PRO A 141 -13.28 8.61 -29.32
N THR A 142 -13.95 8.62 -28.17
CA THR A 142 -14.53 9.83 -27.59
C THR A 142 -13.57 10.60 -26.70
N LYS A 143 -12.33 10.12 -26.52
CA LYS A 143 -11.30 10.68 -25.62
C LYS A 143 -11.81 10.88 -24.19
N ALA A 144 -12.65 9.95 -23.72
CA ALA A 144 -13.18 9.92 -22.36
C ALA A 144 -12.12 9.62 -21.29
N ARG A 145 -10.97 9.03 -21.65
CA ARG A 145 -9.87 8.73 -20.74
C ARG A 145 -8.67 9.59 -21.09
N VAL A 146 -8.09 10.27 -20.10
CA VAL A 146 -6.86 11.05 -20.21
C VAL A 146 -5.89 10.62 -19.13
N PHE A 147 -4.61 10.48 -19.50
CA PHE A 147 -3.55 10.05 -18.60
C PHE A 147 -2.41 11.07 -18.61
N GLY A 148 -1.83 11.34 -17.44
CA GLY A 148 -0.70 12.26 -17.31
C GLY A 148 -0.28 12.47 -15.87
N ASP A 149 0.83 13.19 -15.68
CA ASP A 149 1.30 13.66 -14.38
C ASP A 149 0.46 14.85 -13.92
N ILE A 150 -0.29 14.67 -12.83
CA ILE A 150 -1.20 15.70 -12.31
C ILE A 150 -0.47 16.80 -11.54
N LEU A 151 0.81 16.62 -11.21
CA LEU A 151 1.62 17.68 -10.59
C LEU A 151 2.20 18.64 -11.63
N ASN A 152 2.24 18.24 -12.89
CA ASN A 152 2.71 19.08 -13.97
C ASN A 152 1.51 19.78 -14.67
N PRO A 153 1.34 21.11 -14.52
CA PRO A 153 0.21 21.85 -15.07
C PRO A 153 0.18 21.88 -16.61
N GLU A 154 1.27 21.51 -17.27
CA GLU A 154 1.33 21.40 -18.74
C GLU A 154 0.65 20.14 -19.27
N THR A 155 0.40 19.14 -18.41
CA THR A 155 -0.26 17.90 -18.86
C THR A 155 -1.76 18.11 -19.02
N GLU A 156 -2.36 17.43 -20.00
CA GLU A 156 -3.80 17.49 -20.21
C GLU A 156 -4.60 16.94 -19.02
N ALA A 157 -4.04 15.97 -18.29
CA ALA A 157 -4.63 15.45 -17.06
C ALA A 157 -4.75 16.56 -15.99
N ALA A 158 -3.67 17.30 -15.72
CA ALA A 158 -3.69 18.41 -14.77
C ALA A 158 -4.68 19.51 -15.23
N ARG A 159 -4.62 19.90 -16.51
CA ARG A 159 -5.53 20.91 -17.08
C ARG A 159 -7.00 20.52 -16.98
N LEU A 160 -7.34 19.24 -17.14
CA LEU A 160 -8.71 18.76 -16.96
C LEU A 160 -9.16 18.85 -15.50
N LEU A 161 -8.29 18.52 -14.55
CA LEU A 161 -8.61 18.67 -13.13
C LEU A 161 -8.80 20.14 -12.75
N THR A 162 -7.93 21.03 -13.22
CA THR A 162 -8.03 22.47 -12.97
C THR A 162 -9.30 23.07 -13.61
N ARG A 163 -9.60 22.76 -14.88
CA ARG A 163 -10.80 23.29 -15.55
C ARG A 163 -12.11 22.80 -14.93
N ASN A 164 -12.08 21.66 -14.25
CA ASN A 164 -13.25 21.06 -13.60
C ASN A 164 -13.15 21.16 -12.06
N SER A 165 -12.34 22.06 -11.51
CA SER A 165 -12.18 22.26 -10.07
C SER A 165 -13.53 22.60 -9.44
N GLY A 166 -14.21 21.62 -8.85
CA GLY A 166 -15.59 21.72 -8.34
C GLY A 166 -16.53 20.60 -8.79
N HIS A 167 -16.17 19.88 -9.86
CA HIS A 167 -16.93 18.75 -10.42
C HIS A 167 -16.08 17.48 -10.58
N VAL A 168 -14.97 17.40 -9.83
CA VAL A 168 -14.12 16.20 -9.77
C VAL A 168 -14.68 15.26 -8.71
N THR A 169 -14.92 14.02 -9.09
CA THR A 169 -15.34 12.94 -8.20
C THR A 169 -14.24 11.88 -8.12
N GLN A 170 -13.90 11.47 -6.90
CA GLN A 170 -13.11 10.27 -6.64
C GLN A 170 -14.02 9.20 -6.05
N LEU A 171 -13.78 7.96 -6.45
CA LEU A 171 -14.52 6.81 -5.92
C LEU A 171 -13.83 6.33 -4.64
N ILE A 172 -14.29 6.81 -3.50
CA ILE A 172 -13.70 6.48 -2.21
C ILE A 172 -14.68 5.58 -1.46
N HIS A 173 -14.23 4.38 -1.09
CA HIS A 173 -14.97 3.54 -0.17
C HIS A 173 -14.78 4.07 1.26
N GLU A 174 -15.89 4.37 1.94
CA GLU A 174 -15.91 5.10 3.22
C GLU A 174 -14.93 4.55 4.27
N LYS A 175 -14.93 3.23 4.47
CA LYS A 175 -14.06 2.60 5.49
C LYS A 175 -12.62 2.39 5.04
N SER A 176 -12.39 2.26 3.74
CA SER A 176 -11.05 1.90 3.24
C SER A 176 -10.21 3.12 2.88
N ASN A 177 -10.86 4.26 2.60
CA ASN A 177 -10.27 5.58 2.38
C ASN A 177 -8.91 5.58 1.67
N THR A 178 -8.86 4.95 0.49
CA THR A 178 -7.57 4.72 -0.20
C THR A 178 -7.03 5.93 -0.97
N ALA A 179 -7.77 7.05 -1.02
CA ALA A 179 -7.43 8.25 -1.79
C ALA A 179 -6.92 7.93 -3.23
N PRO A 180 -7.82 7.48 -4.13
CA PRO A 180 -7.45 6.97 -5.45
C PRO A 180 -6.93 8.05 -6.42
N HIS A 181 -5.85 7.78 -7.16
CA HIS A 181 -5.41 8.63 -8.29
C HIS A 181 -6.11 8.25 -9.60
N MET A 182 -7.43 8.13 -9.52
CA MET A 182 -8.33 8.08 -10.67
C MET A 182 -9.49 9.03 -10.39
N TYR A 183 -9.63 10.01 -11.27
CA TYR A 183 -10.53 11.13 -11.09
C TYR A 183 -11.59 11.09 -12.19
N TYR A 184 -12.83 11.40 -11.83
CA TYR A 184 -13.93 11.52 -12.77
C TYR A 184 -14.37 12.97 -12.86
N VAL A 185 -14.43 13.52 -14.06
CA VAL A 185 -14.96 14.87 -14.33
C VAL A 185 -16.39 14.77 -14.85
N GLY A 186 -17.24 15.72 -14.45
CA GLY A 186 -18.66 15.73 -14.86
C GLY A 186 -19.55 14.73 -14.10
N GLY A 187 -19.06 14.20 -12.98
CA GLY A 187 -19.73 13.16 -12.18
C GLY A 187 -19.51 11.74 -12.71
N THR A 188 -19.86 10.73 -11.91
CA THR A 188 -19.76 9.33 -12.32
C THR A 188 -20.79 8.45 -11.62
N ALA A 189 -21.31 7.45 -12.33
CA ALA A 189 -22.19 6.42 -11.78
C ALA A 189 -21.98 5.09 -12.52
N PRO A 190 -22.16 3.93 -11.86
CA PRO A 190 -22.63 3.77 -10.48
C PRO A 190 -21.53 3.91 -9.41
N ALA A 191 -21.88 4.37 -8.21
CA ALA A 191 -20.95 4.51 -7.08
C ALA A 191 -20.99 3.34 -6.06
N GLY A 192 -22.12 2.63 -5.95
CA GLY A 192 -22.37 1.65 -4.87
C GLY A 192 -21.82 0.23 -5.04
N TRP A 193 -20.86 0.01 -5.94
CA TRP A 193 -20.32 -1.34 -6.24
C TRP A 193 -18.99 -1.64 -5.55
N MET A 194 -18.36 -0.63 -4.95
CA MET A 194 -17.11 -0.81 -4.19
C MET A 194 -17.37 -1.66 -2.96
N HIS A 195 -16.36 -2.41 -2.52
CA HIS A 195 -16.45 -3.24 -1.33
C HIS A 195 -15.38 -2.88 -0.31
N GLU A 196 -15.62 -3.26 0.94
CA GLU A 196 -14.67 -3.06 2.02
C GLU A 196 -13.40 -3.89 1.80
N ALA A 197 -12.23 -3.24 1.90
CA ALA A 197 -10.93 -3.91 1.86
C ALA A 197 -10.83 -5.01 2.93
N LYS A 198 -10.51 -6.22 2.51
CA LYS A 198 -10.35 -7.37 3.41
C LYS A 198 -8.87 -7.66 3.64
N ALA A 199 -8.41 -7.44 4.87
CA ALA A 199 -7.08 -7.88 5.30
C ALA A 199 -6.94 -9.41 5.23
N PRO A 200 -5.71 -9.95 5.04
CA PRO A 200 -5.46 -11.39 5.04
C PRO A 200 -5.93 -12.06 6.34
N ALA A 201 -6.34 -13.33 6.26
CA ALA A 201 -6.82 -14.08 7.43
C ALA A 201 -5.78 -14.13 8.56
N SER A 202 -4.50 -14.30 8.22
CA SER A 202 -3.39 -14.28 9.18
C SER A 202 -3.29 -12.94 9.92
N MET A 203 -3.42 -11.84 9.21
CA MET A 203 -3.38 -10.50 9.79
C MET A 203 -4.60 -10.23 10.66
N ARG A 204 -5.78 -10.69 10.25
CA ARG A 204 -7.02 -10.60 11.05
C ARG A 204 -6.94 -11.39 12.34
N ALA A 205 -6.38 -12.60 12.30
CA ALA A 205 -6.16 -13.43 13.49
C ALA A 205 -5.17 -12.75 14.45
N LEU A 206 -4.11 -12.15 13.92
CA LEU A 206 -3.12 -11.40 14.71
C LEU A 206 -3.77 -10.21 15.43
N THR A 207 -4.53 -9.38 14.72
CA THR A 207 -5.14 -8.17 15.31
C THR A 207 -6.35 -8.49 16.20
N GLY A 208 -7.12 -9.52 15.87
CA GLY A 208 -8.38 -9.85 16.54
C GLY A 208 -8.24 -10.75 17.77
N VAL A 209 -7.25 -11.64 17.80
CA VAL A 209 -7.12 -12.64 18.87
C VAL A 209 -5.78 -12.50 19.60
N VAL A 210 -4.68 -12.47 18.85
CA VAL A 210 -3.33 -12.52 19.45
C VAL A 210 -2.97 -11.20 20.14
N ALA A 211 -3.15 -10.06 19.47
CA ALA A 211 -2.81 -8.75 20.01
C ALA A 211 -3.55 -8.41 21.33
N PRO A 212 -4.88 -8.57 21.44
CA PRO A 212 -5.57 -8.34 22.72
C PRO A 212 -5.17 -9.35 23.79
N GLY A 213 -4.92 -10.62 23.44
CA GLY A 213 -4.41 -11.63 24.37
C GLY A 213 -3.04 -11.25 24.95
N VAL A 214 -2.11 -10.81 24.11
CA VAL A 214 -0.79 -10.32 24.54
C VAL A 214 -0.93 -9.07 25.41
N LYS A 215 -1.78 -8.10 25.02
CA LYS A 215 -2.04 -6.91 25.86
C LYS A 215 -2.60 -7.28 27.23
N GLY A 216 -3.50 -8.25 27.30
CA GLY A 216 -4.03 -8.77 28.56
C GLY A 216 -2.95 -9.40 29.43
N LEU A 217 -2.09 -10.25 28.84
CA LEU A 217 -0.98 -10.88 29.55
C LEU A 217 0.04 -9.85 30.07
N VAL A 218 0.40 -8.86 29.25
CA VAL A 218 1.31 -7.77 29.63
C VAL A 218 0.69 -6.90 30.74
N ALA A 219 -0.60 -6.59 30.66
CA ALA A 219 -1.31 -5.85 31.71
C ALA A 219 -1.32 -6.60 33.04
N LEU A 220 -1.59 -7.91 33.03
CA LEU A 220 -1.52 -8.76 34.22
C LEU A 220 -0.10 -8.79 34.82
N SER A 221 0.91 -8.92 33.98
CA SER A 221 2.31 -8.91 34.41
C SER A 221 2.71 -7.56 35.03
N GLY A 222 2.29 -6.45 34.41
CA GLY A 222 2.52 -5.10 34.92
C GLY A 222 1.81 -4.83 36.25
N LEU A 223 0.60 -5.36 36.43
CA LEU A 223 -0.11 -5.29 37.72
C LEU A 223 0.67 -6.00 38.82
N GLY A 224 1.24 -7.17 38.54
CA GLY A 224 2.09 -7.89 39.49
C GLY A 224 3.32 -7.07 39.94
N VAL A 225 3.99 -6.40 39.01
CA VAL A 225 5.13 -5.51 39.30
C VAL A 225 4.68 -4.32 40.16
N LEU A 226 3.55 -3.70 39.86
CA LEU A 226 2.99 -2.60 40.67
C LEU A 226 2.62 -3.04 42.09
N VAL A 227 2.05 -4.24 42.25
CA VAL A 227 1.74 -4.80 43.58
C VAL A 227 3.03 -5.05 44.36
N MET A 228 4.06 -5.60 43.73
CA MET A 228 5.35 -5.84 44.37
C MET A 228 6.02 -4.52 44.81
N LEU A 229 6.04 -3.50 43.95
CA LEU A 229 6.56 -2.16 44.28
C LEU A 229 5.74 -1.48 45.39
N GLY A 230 4.41 -1.57 45.33
CA GLY A 230 3.53 -1.06 46.37
C GLY A 230 3.83 -1.71 47.73
N ARG A 231 4.07 -3.01 47.75
CA ARG A 231 4.45 -3.73 48.96
C ARG A 231 5.82 -3.31 49.50
N GLN A 232 6.83 -3.12 48.64
CA GLN A 232 8.15 -2.58 49.04
C GLN A 232 8.08 -1.17 49.65
N LEU A 233 7.21 -0.31 49.12
CA LEU A 233 7.00 1.04 49.64
C LEU A 233 6.26 1.03 50.99
N LEU A 234 5.31 0.12 51.18
CA LEU A 234 4.60 -0.04 52.46
C LEU A 234 5.51 -0.65 53.54
N ASP A 235 6.33 -1.64 53.20
CA ASP A 235 7.28 -2.25 54.14
C ASP A 235 8.40 -1.27 54.52
N SER A 236 8.90 -0.45 53.58
CA SER A 236 9.87 0.62 53.88
C SER A 236 9.32 1.69 54.84
N ARG A 237 8.00 1.93 54.86
CA ARG A 237 7.36 2.82 55.84
C ARG A 237 7.22 2.19 57.23
N LYS A 238 7.06 0.87 57.31
CA LYS A 238 6.97 0.14 58.60
C LYS A 238 8.33 0.00 59.30
N SER A 239 9.44 0.03 58.57
CA SER A 239 10.79 -0.02 59.14
C SER A 239 11.31 1.35 59.64
N GLY A 240 10.46 2.38 59.69
CA GLY A 240 10.84 3.75 60.10
C GLY A 240 10.57 4.11 61.57
N ASP A 241 10.08 3.20 62.40
CA ASP A 241 9.83 3.43 63.83
C ASP A 241 10.29 2.23 64.66
N GLY A 242 11.38 2.41 65.41
CA GLY A 242 11.97 1.35 66.23
C GLY A 242 13.48 1.50 66.41
N GLY A 243 13.91 2.54 67.12
CA GLY A 243 15.26 2.59 67.67
C GLY A 243 15.46 1.49 68.70
N HIS A 244 16.62 0.83 68.68
CA HIS A 244 17.24 0.21 69.85
C HIS A 244 18.76 0.13 69.67
N ASP A 245 19.45 0.58 70.71
CA ASP A 245 20.88 0.62 70.93
C ASP A 245 21.59 -0.74 70.76
N ARG A 246 22.90 -0.69 70.45
CA ARG A 246 23.99 -1.27 71.29
C ARG A 246 25.41 -0.99 70.72
N PRO A 247 26.46 -1.10 71.56
CA PRO A 247 27.53 -0.12 71.65
C PRO A 247 28.81 -0.47 70.89
N HIS A 248 29.70 0.53 70.84
CA HIS A 248 31.11 0.43 70.49
C HIS A 248 31.84 -0.68 71.25
N ALA A 249 32.61 -1.49 70.51
CA ALA A 249 33.81 -2.15 70.99
C ALA A 249 34.92 -2.02 69.93
N SER A 250 36.07 -1.57 70.40
CA SER A 250 37.30 -1.21 69.69
C SER A 250 38.19 -2.41 69.32
N GLY A 251 39.02 -2.21 68.29
CA GLY A 251 40.26 -2.98 68.01
C GLY A 251 40.13 -3.90 66.79
N SER A 252 41.08 -4.06 65.89
CA SER A 252 42.41 -3.47 65.67
C SER A 252 42.91 -3.99 64.32
N ASN A 253 43.68 -3.17 63.59
CA ASN A 253 44.72 -3.52 62.61
C ASN A 253 44.46 -4.60 61.54
N ALA A 254 44.57 -4.22 60.26
CA ALA A 254 45.82 -4.36 59.49
C ALA A 254 45.55 -4.51 57.97
N SER A 255 46.24 -3.65 57.20
CA SER A 255 46.94 -3.95 55.93
C SER A 255 46.23 -4.65 54.75
N GLY A 256 46.28 -4.00 53.59
CA GLY A 256 46.33 -4.66 52.28
C GLY A 256 45.64 -3.86 51.17
N SER A 257 46.26 -2.81 50.63
CA SER A 257 46.88 -2.80 49.28
C SER A 257 45.88 -3.12 48.15
N SER A 258 45.31 -2.12 47.48
CA SER A 258 45.84 -1.40 46.29
C SER A 258 45.82 -2.21 44.98
N ALA A 259 45.06 -1.68 44.00
CA ALA A 259 45.27 -1.68 42.53
C ALA A 259 43.87 -1.68 41.87
N SER A 260 43.30 -0.65 41.23
CA SER A 260 43.75 0.29 40.19
C SER A 260 44.42 -0.36 38.97
N GLY A 261 43.69 -0.36 37.85
CA GLY A 261 44.15 -0.61 36.47
C GLY A 261 42.91 -0.85 35.60
N SER A 262 42.31 0.11 34.88
CA SER A 262 42.76 0.91 33.73
C SER A 262 43.22 0.10 32.50
N ASN A 263 42.65 0.50 31.36
CA ASN A 263 43.07 0.27 29.96
C ASN A 263 42.89 -1.14 29.37
N ALA A 264 42.65 -1.33 28.08
CA ALA A 264 42.33 -0.45 26.95
C ALA A 264 41.96 -1.35 25.74
N SER A 265 41.29 -0.74 24.77
CA SER A 265 41.27 -0.99 23.32
C SER A 265 42.14 -2.13 22.74
N GLY A 266 41.52 -2.90 21.83
CA GLY A 266 42.21 -3.76 20.88
C GLY A 266 41.40 -3.91 19.59
N SER A 267 41.83 -3.22 18.54
CA SER A 267 41.44 -3.34 17.14
C SER A 267 41.79 -4.71 16.55
N ASN A 268 41.01 -5.22 15.59
CA ASN A 268 41.64 -5.84 14.43
C ASN A 268 40.77 -5.83 13.16
N THR A 269 41.49 -5.64 12.06
CA THR A 269 41.11 -5.39 10.67
C THR A 269 41.04 -6.67 9.82
N SER A 270 40.70 -6.48 8.53
CA SER A 270 40.79 -7.38 7.36
C SER A 270 39.54 -8.25 7.10
N GLY A 271 38.88 -8.28 5.94
CA GLY A 271 39.16 -7.74 4.61
C GLY A 271 39.35 -8.88 3.61
N THR A 272 38.38 -9.13 2.72
CA THR A 272 38.59 -9.54 1.31
C THR A 272 37.26 -9.58 0.53
N GLN A 273 37.33 -9.00 -0.66
CA GLN A 273 36.33 -8.94 -1.74
C GLN A 273 36.43 -10.19 -2.64
N HIS A 274 35.39 -10.49 -3.44
CA HIS A 274 35.39 -11.04 -4.82
C HIS A 274 33.92 -11.03 -5.30
N SER A 275 33.46 -10.14 -6.20
CA SER A 275 33.62 -10.07 -7.67
C SER A 275 32.71 -11.02 -8.46
N ALA A 276 31.84 -10.43 -9.29
CA ALA A 276 30.99 -11.04 -10.31
C ALA A 276 31.78 -11.34 -11.61
N PRO A 277 31.14 -11.95 -12.62
CA PRO A 277 31.44 -11.60 -14.02
C PRO A 277 30.19 -11.29 -14.85
N ALA A 278 30.43 -10.45 -15.87
CA ALA A 278 29.49 -9.97 -16.87
C ALA A 278 29.59 -10.76 -18.18
N ASP A 279 28.46 -10.78 -18.89
CA ASP A 279 28.22 -10.68 -20.34
C ASP A 279 29.12 -11.41 -21.35
N THR A 280 28.45 -12.14 -22.26
CA THR A 280 28.88 -12.33 -23.65
C THR A 280 27.67 -12.21 -24.58
N GLU A 281 27.72 -11.24 -25.48
CA GLU A 281 26.97 -11.20 -26.73
C GLU A 281 27.73 -12.03 -27.79
N ASP A 282 26.99 -12.77 -28.64
CA ASP A 282 27.41 -13.01 -30.03
C ASP A 282 26.17 -13.28 -30.92
N SER A 283 26.40 -13.23 -32.22
CA SER A 283 25.59 -12.59 -33.25
C SER A 283 25.07 -13.61 -34.27
N ARG A 284 23.94 -13.27 -34.92
CA ARG A 284 23.51 -13.63 -36.29
C ARG A 284 23.23 -15.12 -36.61
N GLU A 285 21.99 -15.40 -37.01
CA GLU A 285 21.53 -15.66 -38.41
C GLU A 285 20.00 -15.47 -38.49
#